data_AF-F2SSY4-F1
#
_entry.id   AF-F2SSY4-F1
#
_cell.length_a   1.000
_cell.length_b   1.000
_cell.length_c   1.000
_cell.angle_alpha   90.00
_cell.angle_beta   90.00
_cell.angle_gamma   90.00
#
_symmetry.space_group_name_H-M   'P 1'
#
loop_
_entity.id
_entity.type
_entity.pdbx_description
1 polymer ?
#
loop_
_entity_poly.entity_id
_entity_poly.type
_entity_poly.pdbx_seq_one_letter_code
_entity_poly.pdbx_strand_id
1 'polypeptide(L)'
;MRHLYAVLDGISEIFEPGATPPIDIFPFLAWLPESLFNNWKSRAREVAQTMDKVYGPLVDRVLKRRESGSQFRESYLDMVLDQQDKLQLTRHEIDLMVGNLLEGGSDTTSIMTIAFIQAMALYPDVQKEAQKEIDAIIGEERSPEWRDYEKLPYVAMVMKETMRWRPVLPTAFPHATSKGE
;
A
#
# COMPACT_ATOMS: atom_id res chain seq x y z
N MET A 1 -8.57 12.20 -3.44
CA MET A 1 -9.09 11.10 -2.60
C MET A 1 -10.06 10.21 -3.36
N ARG A 2 -11.23 10.67 -3.83
CA ARG A 2 -12.19 9.80 -4.57
C ARG A 2 -11.57 9.03 -5.75
N HIS A 3 -10.71 9.68 -6.54
CA HIS A 3 -10.03 9.03 -7.66
C HIS A 3 -8.98 8.00 -7.24
N LEU A 4 -8.34 8.17 -6.08
CA LEU A 4 -7.38 7.19 -5.55
C LEU A 4 -8.11 5.93 -5.06
N TYR A 5 -9.25 6.12 -4.36
CA TYR A 5 -10.09 4.99 -3.95
C TYR A 5 -10.63 4.22 -5.17
N ALA A 6 -11.01 4.90 -6.26
CA ALA A 6 -11.42 4.22 -7.48
C ALA A 6 -10.32 3.32 -8.07
N VAL A 7 -9.05 3.71 -7.94
CA VAL A 7 -7.93 2.84 -8.35
C VAL A 7 -7.81 1.64 -7.41
N LEU A 8 -7.82 1.88 -6.09
CA LEU A 8 -7.72 0.82 -5.08
C LEU A 8 -8.85 -0.20 -5.17
N ASP A 9 -10.08 0.25 -5.36
CA ASP A 9 -11.26 -0.60 -5.54
C ASP A 9 -11.12 -1.44 -6.82
N GLY A 10 -10.76 -0.81 -7.95
CA GLY A 10 -10.57 -1.52 -9.21
C GLY A 10 -9.44 -2.55 -9.18
N ILE A 11 -8.34 -2.22 -8.50
CA ILE A 11 -7.23 -3.15 -8.26
C ILE A 11 -7.69 -4.33 -7.38
N SER A 12 -8.40 -4.05 -6.28
CA SER A 12 -8.92 -5.07 -5.37
C SER A 12 -9.84 -6.05 -6.10
N GLU A 13 -10.76 -5.54 -6.91
CA GLU A 13 -11.66 -6.38 -7.71
C GLU A 13 -10.95 -7.25 -8.76
N ILE A 14 -9.75 -6.87 -9.22
CA ILE A 14 -8.94 -7.69 -10.13
C ILE A 14 -8.19 -8.78 -9.36
N PHE A 15 -7.72 -8.47 -8.15
CA PHE A 15 -6.98 -9.39 -7.30
C PHE A 15 -7.87 -10.39 -6.54
N GLU A 16 -9.18 -10.16 -6.47
CA GLU A 16 -10.12 -11.10 -5.85
C GLU A 16 -9.98 -12.51 -6.46
N PRO A 17 -9.78 -13.55 -5.64
CA PRO A 17 -9.72 -14.91 -6.12
C PRO A 17 -10.95 -15.28 -6.96
N GLY A 18 -10.72 -15.63 -8.22
CA GLY A 18 -11.77 -15.98 -9.18
C GLY A 18 -12.32 -14.82 -10.01
N ALA A 19 -11.92 -13.57 -9.74
CA ALA A 19 -12.31 -12.43 -10.56
C ALA A 19 -11.58 -12.40 -11.92
N THR A 20 -10.42 -13.03 -12.01
CA THR A 20 -9.64 -13.23 -13.23
C THR A 20 -9.39 -14.72 -13.48
N PRO A 21 -9.31 -15.17 -14.75
CA PRO A 21 -8.99 -16.56 -15.06
C PRO A 21 -7.55 -16.88 -14.61
N PRO A 22 -7.25 -18.11 -14.15
CA PRO A 22 -5.92 -18.51 -13.67
C PRO A 22 -4.92 -18.71 -14.83
N ILE A 23 -4.65 -17.64 -15.59
CA ILE A 23 -3.82 -17.64 -16.80
C ILE A 23 -2.35 -17.95 -16.52
N ASP A 24 -1.85 -17.64 -15.32
CA ASP A 24 -0.47 -17.92 -14.94
C ASP A 24 -0.21 -19.42 -14.78
N ILE A 25 -1.25 -20.18 -14.41
CA ILE A 25 -1.20 -21.64 -14.27
C ILE A 25 -1.64 -22.32 -15.57
N PHE A 26 -2.65 -21.77 -16.24
CA PHE A 26 -3.24 -22.31 -17.46
C PHE A 26 -3.23 -21.27 -18.60
N PRO A 27 -2.08 -21.05 -19.27
CA PRO A 27 -1.92 -19.98 -20.26
C PRO A 27 -2.90 -20.04 -21.43
N PHE A 28 -3.38 -21.23 -21.80
CA PHE A 28 -4.35 -21.40 -22.90
C PHE A 28 -5.68 -20.67 -22.64
N LEU A 29 -6.04 -20.38 -21.38
CA LEU A 29 -7.23 -19.60 -21.03
C LEU A 29 -7.15 -18.17 -21.56
N ALA A 30 -5.95 -17.63 -21.79
CA ALA A 30 -5.77 -16.30 -22.36
C ALA A 30 -6.19 -16.20 -23.84
N TRP A 31 -6.29 -17.34 -24.55
CA TRP A 31 -6.74 -17.39 -25.95
C TRP A 31 -8.25 -17.42 -26.10
N LEU A 32 -8.99 -17.73 -25.04
CA LEU A 32 -10.44 -17.73 -25.05
C LEU A 32 -10.98 -16.29 -25.07
N PRO A 33 -12.19 -16.06 -25.61
CA PRO A 33 -12.83 -14.74 -25.60
C PRO A 33 -12.98 -14.20 -24.17
N GLU A 34 -12.59 -12.94 -23.94
CA GLU A 34 -12.61 -12.33 -22.60
C GLU A 34 -14.03 -12.21 -22.01
N SER A 35 -15.06 -12.25 -22.85
CA SER A 35 -16.48 -12.25 -22.47
C SER A 35 -16.87 -13.46 -21.62
N LEU A 36 -16.15 -14.58 -21.73
CA LEU A 36 -16.33 -15.76 -20.87
C LEU A 36 -15.82 -15.56 -19.45
N PHE A 37 -15.02 -14.52 -19.23
CA PHE A 37 -14.32 -14.25 -17.98
C PHE A 37 -14.54 -12.80 -17.54
N ASN A 38 -15.79 -12.35 -17.60
CA ASN A 38 -16.21 -11.02 -17.18
C ASN A 38 -15.37 -9.86 -17.77
N ASN A 39 -14.92 -10.00 -19.02
CA ASN A 39 -14.08 -9.04 -19.73
C ASN A 39 -12.84 -8.60 -18.93
N TRP A 40 -12.17 -9.55 -18.27
CA TRP A 40 -11.03 -9.29 -17.38
C TRP A 40 -9.92 -8.43 -18.02
N LYS A 41 -9.64 -8.61 -19.32
CA LYS A 41 -8.63 -7.81 -20.03
C LYS A 41 -9.07 -6.35 -20.14
N SER A 42 -10.33 -6.12 -20.49
CA SER A 42 -10.91 -4.78 -20.58
C SER A 42 -10.96 -4.11 -19.21
N ARG A 43 -11.36 -4.83 -18.15
CA ARG A 43 -11.32 -4.34 -16.76
C ARG A 43 -9.90 -3.96 -16.34
N ALA A 44 -8.91 -4.82 -16.60
CA ALA A 44 -7.51 -4.53 -16.31
C ALA A 44 -6.99 -3.28 -17.05
N ARG A 45 -7.35 -3.12 -18.33
CA ARG A 45 -7.00 -1.91 -19.10
C ARG A 45 -7.67 -0.66 -18.54
N GLU A 46 -8.92 -0.75 -18.09
CA GLU A 46 -9.64 0.38 -17.50
C GLU A 46 -9.01 0.81 -16.17
N VAL A 47 -8.60 -0.16 -15.34
CA VAL A 47 -7.85 0.11 -14.11
C VAL A 47 -6.52 0.78 -14.43
N ALA A 48 -5.75 0.25 -15.40
CA ALA A 48 -4.49 0.86 -15.83
C ALA A 48 -4.67 2.32 -16.32
N GLN A 49 -5.70 2.59 -17.12
CA GLN A 49 -6.02 3.95 -17.55
C GLN A 49 -6.41 4.87 -16.38
N THR A 50 -7.05 4.32 -15.35
CA THR A 50 -7.40 5.06 -14.15
C THR A 50 -6.15 5.37 -13.31
N MET A 51 -5.23 4.40 -13.17
CA MET A 51 -3.92 4.59 -12.56
C MET A 51 -3.16 5.74 -13.23
N ASP A 52 -3.05 5.74 -14.57
CA ASP A 52 -2.38 6.80 -15.33
C ASP A 52 -2.99 8.18 -15.07
N LYS A 53 -4.33 8.27 -15.07
CA LYS A 53 -5.06 9.51 -14.81
C LYS A 53 -4.87 10.03 -13.38
N VAL A 54 -4.53 9.17 -12.44
CA VAL A 54 -4.32 9.55 -11.03
C VAL A 54 -2.86 9.87 -10.76
N TYR A 55 -1.94 9.02 -11.20
CA TYR A 55 -0.53 9.14 -10.81
C TYR A 55 0.23 10.21 -11.59
N GLY A 56 0.03 10.29 -12.91
CA GLY A 56 0.71 11.28 -13.75
C GLY A 56 0.56 12.71 -13.22
N PRO A 57 -0.66 13.16 -12.88
CA PRO A 57 -0.86 14.47 -12.27
C PRO A 57 -0.18 14.70 -10.92
N LEU A 58 0.13 13.64 -10.14
CA LEU A 58 0.87 13.78 -8.88
C LEU A 58 2.34 14.12 -9.15
N VAL A 59 2.94 13.47 -10.15
CA VAL A 59 4.31 13.77 -10.59
C VAL A 59 4.39 15.15 -11.22
N ASP A 60 3.42 15.52 -12.05
CA ASP A 60 3.35 16.85 -12.68
C ASP A 60 3.33 17.99 -11.64
N ARG A 61 2.63 17.79 -10.51
CA ARG A 61 2.61 18.78 -9.42
C ARG A 61 4.00 19.01 -8.84
N VAL A 62 4.78 17.94 -8.67
CA VAL A 62 6.15 18.04 -8.16
C VAL A 62 7.08 18.67 -9.18
N LEU A 63 6.99 18.28 -10.45
CA LEU A 63 7.78 18.87 -11.54
C LEU A 63 7.53 20.37 -11.65
N LYS A 64 6.26 20.80 -11.76
CA LYS A 64 5.89 22.24 -11.81
C LYS A 64 6.38 23.01 -10.60
N ARG A 65 6.30 22.41 -9.40
CA ARG A 65 6.84 23.01 -8.19
C ARG A 65 8.36 23.22 -8.32
N ARG A 66 9.12 22.22 -8.78
CA ARG A 66 10.58 22.34 -8.94
C ARG A 66 10.95 23.38 -10.00
N GLU A 67 10.24 23.41 -11.13
CA GLU A 67 10.42 24.41 -12.19
C GLU A 67 10.17 25.84 -11.71
N SER A 68 9.21 26.05 -10.81
CA SER A 68 8.92 27.38 -10.25
C SER A 68 10.01 27.96 -9.33
N GLY A 69 11.11 27.23 -9.10
CA GLY A 69 12.19 27.62 -8.20
C GLY A 69 11.82 27.48 -6.71
N SER A 70 10.70 26.82 -6.40
CA SER A 70 10.31 26.51 -5.03
C SER A 70 11.30 25.52 -4.40
N GLN A 71 11.57 25.67 -3.10
CA GLN A 71 12.52 24.81 -2.38
C GLN A 71 12.13 23.32 -2.47
N PHE A 72 13.17 22.49 -2.58
CA PHE A 72 13.14 21.05 -2.36
C PHE A 72 12.45 20.74 -1.03
N ARG A 73 11.49 19.80 -1.03
CA ARG A 73 10.68 19.48 0.17
C ARG A 73 10.98 18.12 0.77
N GLU A 74 12.10 17.49 0.41
CA GLU A 74 12.44 16.14 0.88
C GLU A 74 11.32 15.12 0.63
N SER A 75 10.48 15.34 -0.39
CA SER A 75 9.44 14.38 -0.72
C SER A 75 10.05 13.19 -1.44
N TYR A 76 9.40 12.03 -1.36
CA TYR A 76 9.80 10.83 -2.08
C TYR A 76 10.11 11.11 -3.56
N LEU A 77 9.21 11.86 -4.22
CA LEU A 77 9.39 12.25 -5.62
C LEU A 77 10.59 13.17 -5.84
N ASP A 78 10.89 14.08 -4.92
CA ASP A 78 12.10 14.89 -5.07
C ASP A 78 13.35 14.02 -5.02
N MET A 79 13.41 13.06 -4.09
CA MET A 79 14.54 12.14 -3.96
C MET A 79 14.72 11.25 -5.20
N VAL A 80 13.62 10.76 -5.78
CA VAL A 80 13.65 9.96 -7.02
C VAL A 80 14.14 10.83 -8.19
N LEU A 81 13.58 12.03 -8.33
CA LEU A 81 13.93 12.92 -9.45
C LEU A 81 15.35 13.50 -9.34
N ASP A 82 15.91 13.64 -8.14
CA ASP A 82 17.32 14.01 -7.94
C ASP A 82 18.29 12.89 -8.35
N GLN A 83 17.84 11.63 -8.30
CA GLN A 83 18.63 10.46 -8.68
C GLN A 83 18.36 10.00 -10.12
N GLN A 84 17.61 10.79 -10.90
CA GLN A 84 17.12 10.37 -12.21
C GLN A 84 18.25 10.03 -13.20
N ASP A 85 19.39 10.75 -13.14
CA ASP A 85 20.55 10.46 -13.98
C ASP A 85 21.13 9.05 -13.75
N LYS A 86 21.01 8.55 -12.51
CA LYS A 86 21.45 7.21 -12.12
C LYS A 86 20.38 6.16 -12.40
N LEU A 87 19.11 6.47 -12.10
CA LEU A 87 18.01 5.52 -12.19
C LEU A 87 17.53 5.30 -13.63
N GLN A 88 17.66 6.31 -14.50
CA GLN A 88 17.28 6.25 -15.93
C GLN A 88 15.85 5.78 -16.18
N LEU A 89 14.93 6.10 -15.25
CA LEU A 89 13.54 5.66 -15.33
C LEU A 89 12.79 6.44 -16.41
N THR A 90 11.89 5.77 -17.11
CA THR A 90 10.92 6.45 -17.97
C THR A 90 9.93 7.25 -17.13
N ARG A 91 9.27 8.22 -17.76
CA ARG A 91 8.23 9.02 -17.10
C ARG A 91 7.12 8.14 -16.51
N HIS A 92 6.67 7.13 -17.26
CA HIS A 92 5.62 6.23 -16.83
C HIS A 92 6.05 5.35 -15.63
N GLU A 93 7.31 4.89 -15.61
CA GLU A 93 7.84 4.17 -14.44
C GLU A 93 7.87 5.04 -13.18
N ILE A 94 8.21 6.32 -13.30
CA ILE A 94 8.16 7.27 -12.17
C ILE A 94 6.71 7.48 -11.70
N ASP A 95 5.77 7.64 -12.63
CA ASP A 95 4.34 7.77 -12.30
C ASP A 95 3.86 6.53 -11.54
N LEU A 96 4.17 5.32 -12.03
CA LEU A 96 3.82 4.05 -11.37
C LEU A 96 4.49 3.89 -10.01
N MET A 97 5.75 4.29 -9.83
CA MET A 97 6.45 4.20 -8.55
C MET A 97 5.74 5.01 -7.45
N VAL A 98 5.24 6.20 -7.78
CA VAL A 98 4.46 7.03 -6.85
C VAL A 98 3.13 6.40 -6.53
N GLY A 99 2.46 5.86 -7.55
CA GLY A 99 1.23 5.09 -7.38
C GLY A 99 1.41 3.95 -6.38
N ASN A 100 2.37 3.06 -6.65
CA ASN A 100 2.69 1.92 -5.80
C ASN A 100 3.01 2.32 -4.36
N LEU A 101 3.74 3.42 -4.14
CA LEU A 101 4.03 3.92 -2.80
C LEU A 101 2.75 4.35 -2.06
N LEU A 102 1.87 5.07 -2.75
CA LEU A 102 0.62 5.54 -2.17
C LEU A 102 -0.33 4.39 -1.86
N GLU A 103 -0.47 3.44 -2.77
CA GLU A 103 -1.34 2.28 -2.60
C GLU A 103 -0.83 1.36 -1.51
N GLY A 104 0.45 0.96 -1.62
CA GLY A 104 1.09 0.10 -0.63
C GLY A 104 1.07 0.71 0.76
N GLY A 105 1.23 2.03 0.89
CA GLY A 105 1.22 2.72 2.19
C GLY A 105 -0.18 2.98 2.75
N SER A 106 -1.19 3.20 1.90
CA SER A 106 -2.53 3.59 2.35
C SER A 106 -3.41 2.39 2.66
N ASP A 107 -3.54 1.44 1.73
CA ASP A 107 -4.49 0.34 1.86
C ASP A 107 -4.05 -0.63 2.97
N THR A 108 -2.77 -1.03 2.95
CA THR A 108 -2.24 -1.97 3.95
C THR A 108 -2.33 -1.44 5.39
N THR A 109 -2.03 -0.15 5.60
CA THR A 109 -2.13 0.51 6.90
C THR A 109 -3.59 0.64 7.35
N SER A 110 -4.50 0.91 6.42
CA SER A 110 -5.94 1.00 6.72
C SER A 110 -6.50 -0.36 7.15
N ILE A 111 -6.18 -1.42 6.41
CA ILE A 111 -6.56 -2.81 6.76
C ILE A 111 -6.00 -3.20 8.13
N MET A 112 -4.72 -2.93 8.39
CA MET A 112 -4.11 -3.24 9.68
C MET A 112 -4.75 -2.46 10.84
N THR A 113 -5.11 -1.20 10.61
CA THR A 113 -5.82 -0.37 11.62
C THR A 113 -7.20 -0.95 11.93
N ILE A 114 -7.94 -1.37 10.91
CA ILE A 114 -9.24 -2.04 11.09
C ILE A 114 -9.06 -3.35 11.87
N ALA A 115 -8.06 -4.17 11.52
CA ALA A 115 -7.75 -5.42 12.21
C ALA A 115 -7.38 -5.18 13.68
N PHE A 116 -6.63 -4.13 13.98
CA PHE A 116 -6.30 -3.71 15.34
C PHE A 116 -7.55 -3.31 16.13
N ILE A 117 -8.41 -2.46 15.56
CA ILE A 117 -9.67 -2.04 16.21
C ILE A 117 -10.53 -3.27 16.51
N GLN A 118 -10.62 -4.21 15.57
CA GLN A 118 -11.33 -5.47 15.77
C GLN A 118 -10.72 -6.30 16.90
N ALA A 119 -9.39 -6.40 16.96
CA ALA A 119 -8.71 -7.13 18.04
C ALA A 119 -9.00 -6.49 19.41
N MET A 120 -8.94 -5.16 19.52
CA MET A 120 -9.22 -4.46 20.79
C MET A 120 -10.68 -4.62 21.22
N ALA A 121 -11.63 -4.65 20.27
CA ALA A 121 -13.03 -4.91 20.56
C ALA A 121 -13.29 -6.35 21.06
N LEU A 122 -12.56 -7.34 20.55
CA LEU A 122 -12.69 -8.75 20.94
C LEU A 122 -11.92 -9.08 22.23
N TYR A 123 -10.82 -8.38 22.51
CA TYR A 123 -9.94 -8.64 23.64
C TYR A 123 -9.76 -7.38 24.51
N PRO A 124 -10.82 -6.90 25.18
CA PRO A 124 -10.78 -5.65 25.94
C PRO A 124 -9.77 -5.64 27.09
N ASP A 125 -9.41 -6.81 27.64
CA ASP A 125 -8.39 -6.88 28.69
C ASP A 125 -6.97 -6.62 28.15
N VAL A 126 -6.69 -7.02 26.90
CA VAL A 126 -5.43 -6.67 26.21
C VAL A 126 -5.37 -5.16 25.98
N GLN A 127 -6.48 -4.56 25.55
CA GLN A 127 -6.59 -3.11 25.36
C GLN A 127 -6.32 -2.35 26.67
N LYS A 128 -6.93 -2.76 27.78
CA LYS A 128 -6.72 -2.15 29.09
C LYS A 128 -5.26 -2.24 29.54
N GLU A 129 -4.62 -3.38 29.30
CA GLU A 129 -3.22 -3.56 29.69
C GLU A 129 -2.28 -2.68 28.85
N ALA A 130 -2.55 -2.54 27.55
CA ALA A 130 -1.82 -1.61 26.69
C ALA A 130 -2.01 -0.15 27.12
N GLN A 131 -3.22 0.24 27.53
CA GLN A 131 -3.50 1.56 28.08
C GLN A 131 -2.71 1.82 29.37
N LYS A 132 -2.66 0.86 30.30
CA LYS A 132 -1.84 1.00 31.53
C LYS A 132 -0.37 1.26 31.24
N GLU A 133 0.22 0.57 30.26
CA GLU A 133 1.61 0.80 29.86
C GLU A 133 1.80 2.24 29.34
N ILE A 134 0.90 2.70 28.47
CA ILE A 134 0.93 4.06 27.93
C ILE A 134 0.79 5.09 29.06
N ASP A 135 -0.20 4.93 29.94
CA ASP A 135 -0.46 5.86 31.04
C ASP A 135 0.72 5.94 32.01
N ALA A 136 1.37 4.80 32.30
CA ALA A 136 2.51 4.74 33.22
C ALA A 136 3.78 5.41 32.67
N ILE A 137 4.00 5.36 31.36
CA ILE A 137 5.24 5.85 30.73
C ILE A 137 5.10 7.26 30.15
N ILE A 138 3.93 7.57 29.58
CA ILE A 138 3.66 8.82 28.88
C ILE A 138 2.91 9.80 29.77
N GLY A 139 1.94 9.31 30.54
CA GLY A 139 1.00 10.14 31.31
C GLY A 139 -0.07 10.80 30.43
N GLU A 140 -0.80 11.77 31.00
CA GLU A 140 -1.94 12.42 30.34
C GLU A 140 -1.61 13.80 29.73
N GLU A 141 -0.39 14.32 29.96
CA GLU A 141 -0.01 15.68 29.58
C GLU A 141 0.40 15.83 28.10
N ARG A 142 0.67 14.71 27.42
CA ARG A 142 1.12 14.70 26.02
C ARG A 142 0.75 13.42 25.29
N SER A 143 0.75 13.49 23.96
CA SER A 143 0.70 12.30 23.10
C SER A 143 2.04 11.55 23.07
N PRO A 144 2.04 10.24 22.77
CA PRO A 144 3.26 9.46 22.54
C PRO A 144 4.09 9.99 21.36
N GLU A 145 5.41 9.86 21.45
CA GLU A 145 6.35 10.21 20.39
C GLU A 145 7.23 9.00 20.02
N TRP A 146 7.90 9.04 18.86
CA TRP A 146 8.76 7.93 18.40
C TRP A 146 9.88 7.56 19.39
N ARG A 147 10.42 8.53 20.14
CA ARG A 147 11.43 8.29 21.17
C ARG A 147 10.93 7.44 22.35
N ASP A 148 9.61 7.30 22.50
CA ASP A 148 9.01 6.49 23.57
C ASP A 148 8.84 5.03 23.15
N TYR A 149 8.97 4.70 21.86
CA TYR A 149 8.67 3.37 21.33
C TYR A 149 9.42 2.24 22.05
N GLU A 150 10.70 2.43 22.35
CA GLU A 150 11.52 1.45 23.08
C GLU A 150 11.03 1.19 24.51
N LYS A 151 10.30 2.14 25.08
CA LYS A 151 9.73 2.05 26.43
C LYS A 151 8.35 1.41 26.44
N LEU A 152 7.70 1.23 25.29
CA LEU A 152 6.34 0.67 25.15
C LEU A 152 6.36 -0.76 24.56
N PRO A 153 7.07 -1.74 25.18
CA PRO A 153 7.21 -3.07 24.61
C PRO A 153 5.88 -3.82 24.51
N TYR A 154 4.94 -3.64 25.44
CA TYR A 154 3.65 -4.32 25.39
C TYR A 154 2.80 -3.81 24.23
N VAL A 155 2.70 -2.49 24.02
CA VAL A 155 2.02 -1.90 22.85
C VAL A 155 2.64 -2.41 21.54
N ALA A 156 3.98 -2.46 21.46
CA ALA A 156 4.67 -3.02 20.30
C ALA A 156 4.33 -4.49 20.07
N MET A 157 4.19 -5.29 21.13
CA MET A 157 3.79 -6.69 21.05
C MET A 157 2.33 -6.85 20.64
N VAL A 158 1.41 -5.99 21.10
CA VAL A 158 0.01 -6.00 20.65
C VAL A 158 -0.09 -5.75 19.14
N MET A 159 0.68 -4.78 18.62
CA MET A 159 0.73 -4.53 17.17
C MET A 159 1.29 -5.72 16.41
N LYS A 160 2.40 -6.32 16.87
CA LYS A 160 2.97 -7.53 16.25
C LYS A 160 1.98 -8.70 16.27
N GLU A 161 1.27 -8.89 17.37
CA GLU A 161 0.28 -9.96 17.50
C GLU A 161 -0.94 -9.71 16.60
N THR A 162 -1.36 -8.46 16.43
CA THR A 162 -2.38 -8.09 15.45
C THR A 162 -1.94 -8.48 14.03
N MET A 163 -0.69 -8.15 13.66
CA MET A 163 -0.12 -8.53 12.36
C MET A 163 -0.01 -10.05 12.19
N ARG A 164 0.30 -10.80 13.26
CA ARG A 164 0.36 -12.26 13.24
C ARG A 164 -1.03 -12.90 13.12
N TRP A 165 -2.02 -12.36 13.83
CA TRP A 165 -3.38 -12.88 13.90
C TRP A 165 -4.18 -12.61 12.61
N ARG A 166 -4.06 -11.41 12.04
CA ARG A 166 -4.73 -10.97 10.82
C ARG A 166 -3.73 -10.27 9.90
N PRO A 167 -2.84 -11.03 9.23
CA PRO A 167 -1.88 -10.44 8.29
C PRO A 167 -2.62 -9.79 7.11
N VAL A 168 -2.15 -8.61 6.68
CA VAL A 168 -2.74 -7.88 5.54
C VAL A 168 -2.68 -8.69 4.25
N LEU A 169 -1.57 -9.40 4.03
CA LEU A 169 -1.32 -10.23 2.84
C LEU A 169 -1.01 -11.68 3.27
N PRO A 170 -2.02 -12.52 3.56
CA PRO A 170 -1.82 -13.87 4.10
C PRO A 170 -0.95 -14.78 3.23
N THR A 171 -0.97 -14.59 1.91
CA THR A 171 -0.20 -15.38 0.94
C THR A 171 1.00 -14.64 0.37
N ALA A 172 1.28 -13.42 0.84
CA ALA A 172 2.22 -12.49 0.21
C ALA A 172 2.00 -12.36 -1.32
N PHE A 173 3.02 -11.89 -2.04
CA PHE A 173 3.05 -11.91 -3.50
C PHE A 173 3.76 -13.18 -4.00
N PRO A 174 3.36 -13.77 -5.13
CA PRO A 174 4.08 -14.89 -5.73
C PRO A 174 5.56 -14.55 -6.00
N HIS A 175 6.47 -15.43 -5.58
CA HIS A 175 7.91 -15.30 -5.82
C HIS A 175 8.39 -16.30 -6.89
N ALA A 176 9.49 -15.97 -7.57
CA ALA A 176 10.20 -16.84 -8.50
C ALA A 176 11.71 -16.88 -8.19
N THR A 177 12.38 -17.98 -8.52
CA THR A 177 13.83 -18.12 -8.35
C THR A 177 14.57 -17.25 -9.35
N SER A 178 15.55 -16.45 -8.89
CA SER A 178 16.33 -15.56 -9.77
C SER A 178 17.35 -16.29 -10.64
N LYS A 179 17.71 -17.53 -10.28
CA LYS A 179 18.58 -18.44 -11.02
C LYS A 179 18.04 -19.87 -10.87
N GLY A 180 18.16 -20.67 -11.92
CA GLY A 180 18.00 -22.12 -11.81
C GLY A 180 19.27 -22.75 -11.24
N GLU A 181 19.12 -23.89 -10.56
CA GLU A 181 20.24 -24.83 -10.38
C GLU A 181 20.68 -25.42 -11.73
#